data_AF-A0A2Z6DXH6-F1
#
_entry.id   AF-A0A2Z6DXH6-F1
#
_cell.length_a   1.000
_cell.length_b   1.000
_cell.length_c   1.000
_cell.angle_alpha   90.00
_cell.angle_beta   90.00
_cell.angle_gamma   90.00
#
_symmetry.space_group_name_H-M   'P 1'
#
loop_
_entity.id
_entity.type
_entity.pdbx_description
1 polymer ?
#
loop_
_entity_poly.entity_id
_entity_poly.type
_entity_poly.pdbx_seq_one_letter_code
_entity_poly.pdbx_strand_id
1 'polypeptide(L)'
;MLVAASALLQHAVANRYAIGAYDILDTTMLEGVLLGAQRAEAPVLISIAEVHTDQFDEATLLAAVVEAAAAAPVPVAIHYDHGTTLDRLVRATQLGYTSLMIDGSHLEWAENVALTRRAAALAHAVGFPLEGEIGYVPGEEGKDAELHPGAIRYTEPDEAEAFVTETGCDWLAVSIGTVHGRFRGEPQLDLERLAAIRARLPRTPLVIHGGTGLSDEQFRALVAAGANKINYYTALVETAAAAAIDYRRWDEQRLAAREAIAAEVERTCRVWGAAGHANAVLDVAPMVTPVEHVIFHCWSSDVSDVAAMQAEGVATLGALPGVRRIAAGVAETPNAPYPYLWAMTFATPEALAHFRTHPEHQRFADSRFRPFASERITIDFHLTYGNGRCATPKSSRR
;
A
#
# COMPACT_ATOMS: atom_id res chain seq x y z
N MET A 1 11.29 -4.63 -7.15
CA MET A 1 10.74 -3.78 -8.20
C MET A 1 9.36 -3.40 -7.73
N LEU A 2 9.13 -2.10 -7.48
CA LEU A 2 7.84 -1.60 -7.02
C LEU A 2 6.86 -1.54 -8.20
N VAL A 3 5.76 -2.29 -8.13
CA VAL A 3 4.77 -2.44 -9.21
C VAL A 3 3.37 -2.07 -8.75
N ALA A 4 2.48 -1.80 -9.70
CA ALA A 4 1.08 -1.52 -9.41
C ALA A 4 0.38 -2.74 -8.80
N ALA A 5 -0.18 -2.57 -7.60
CA ALA A 5 -0.85 -3.63 -6.86
C ALA A 5 -2.07 -4.21 -7.61
N SER A 6 -2.77 -3.37 -8.39
CA SER A 6 -3.88 -3.79 -9.26
C SER A 6 -3.47 -4.84 -10.27
N ALA A 7 -2.40 -4.61 -11.04
CA ALA A 7 -1.92 -5.59 -12.01
C ALA A 7 -1.40 -6.87 -11.33
N LEU A 8 -0.73 -6.73 -10.19
CA LEU A 8 -0.22 -7.84 -9.39
C LEU A 8 -1.35 -8.77 -8.90
N LEU A 9 -2.44 -8.22 -8.34
CA LEU A 9 -3.56 -9.04 -7.86
C LEU A 9 -4.47 -9.52 -8.99
N GLN A 10 -4.62 -8.77 -10.08
CA GLN A 10 -5.33 -9.25 -11.26
C GLN A 10 -4.62 -10.43 -11.93
N HIS A 11 -3.28 -10.44 -11.92
CA HIS A 11 -2.52 -11.61 -12.35
C HIS A 11 -2.80 -12.83 -11.45
N ALA A 12 -2.93 -12.64 -10.13
CA ALA A 12 -3.30 -13.69 -9.19
C ALA A 12 -4.71 -14.26 -9.45
N VAL A 13 -5.69 -13.39 -9.70
CA VAL A 13 -7.06 -13.79 -10.11
C VAL A 13 -7.01 -14.64 -11.38
N ALA A 14 -6.34 -14.17 -12.43
CA ALA A 14 -6.27 -14.84 -13.72
C ALA A 14 -5.59 -16.22 -13.66
N ASN A 15 -4.62 -16.39 -12.76
CA ASN A 15 -3.82 -17.62 -12.64
C ASN A 15 -4.20 -18.48 -11.43
N ARG A 16 -5.23 -18.09 -10.65
CA ARG A 16 -5.79 -18.85 -9.53
C ARG A 16 -4.78 -19.18 -8.43
N TYR A 17 -4.05 -18.16 -7.98
CA TYR A 17 -3.20 -18.25 -6.78
C TYR A 17 -3.48 -17.07 -5.84
N ALA A 18 -2.89 -17.11 -4.64
CA ALA A 18 -2.96 -15.99 -3.70
C ALA A 18 -1.59 -15.41 -3.37
N ILE A 19 -1.56 -14.10 -3.15
CA ILE A 19 -0.36 -13.34 -2.80
C ILE A 19 -0.39 -12.99 -1.32
N GLY A 20 0.74 -13.17 -0.64
CA GLY A 20 0.90 -12.75 0.74
C GLY A 20 0.94 -11.24 0.89
N ALA A 21 0.14 -10.72 1.81
CA ALA A 21 0.32 -9.41 2.41
C ALA A 21 0.88 -9.60 3.82
N TYR A 22 2.18 -9.36 3.97
CA TYR A 22 2.88 -9.59 5.22
C TYR A 22 3.04 -8.28 5.97
N ASP A 23 2.41 -8.13 7.13
CA ASP A 23 2.65 -6.95 7.96
C ASP A 23 4.03 -6.98 8.58
N ILE A 24 4.66 -5.82 8.63
CA ILE A 24 6.01 -5.65 9.17
C ILE A 24 6.02 -4.55 10.24
N LEU A 25 6.92 -4.69 11.22
CA LEU A 25 7.16 -3.68 12.25
C LEU A 25 8.52 -2.98 12.11
N ASP A 26 9.46 -3.59 11.39
CA ASP A 26 10.83 -3.09 11.29
C ASP A 26 11.55 -3.53 10.00
N THR A 27 12.81 -3.12 9.86
CA THR A 27 13.65 -3.48 8.72
C THR A 27 14.11 -4.95 8.74
N THR A 28 14.08 -5.62 9.89
CA THR A 28 14.40 -7.06 10.00
C THR A 28 13.33 -7.88 9.30
N MET A 29 12.06 -7.56 9.57
CA MET A 29 10.92 -8.19 8.91
C MET A 29 10.89 -7.85 7.43
N LEU A 30 11.11 -6.59 7.05
CA LEU A 30 11.22 -6.18 5.65
C LEU A 30 12.26 -7.02 4.89
N GLU A 31 13.47 -7.16 5.44
CA GLU A 31 14.52 -7.98 4.82
C GLU A 31 14.12 -9.46 4.73
N GLY A 32 13.50 -10.00 5.79
CA GLY A 32 13.04 -11.40 5.82
C GLY A 32 11.98 -11.68 4.77
N VAL A 33 10.96 -10.82 4.67
CA VAL A 33 9.87 -10.96 3.68
C VAL A 33 10.41 -10.87 2.26
N LEU A 34 11.24 -9.88 1.96
CA LEU A 34 11.84 -9.74 0.62
C LEU A 34 12.75 -10.92 0.28
N LEU A 35 13.54 -11.42 1.23
CA LEU A 35 14.39 -12.59 1.04
C LEU A 35 13.56 -13.86 0.76
N GLY A 36 12.50 -14.10 1.53
CA GLY A 36 11.60 -15.24 1.31
C GLY A 36 10.89 -15.18 -0.04
N ALA A 37 10.35 -14.00 -0.40
CA ALA A 37 9.72 -13.77 -1.69
C ALA A 37 10.72 -13.97 -2.85
N GLN A 38 11.96 -13.52 -2.69
CA GLN A 38 13.04 -13.77 -3.66
C GLN A 38 13.36 -15.26 -3.81
N ARG A 39 13.50 -16.01 -2.71
CA ARG A 39 13.76 -17.46 -2.76
C ARG A 39 12.62 -18.24 -3.42
N ALA A 40 11.39 -17.77 -3.26
CA ALA A 40 10.22 -18.35 -3.91
C ALA A 40 9.99 -17.86 -5.33
N GLU A 41 10.73 -16.85 -5.81
CA GLU A 41 10.46 -16.14 -7.06
C GLU A 41 8.99 -15.68 -7.14
N ALA A 42 8.45 -15.13 -6.05
CA ALA A 42 7.04 -14.81 -5.89
C ALA A 42 6.79 -13.30 -5.84
N PRO A 43 5.65 -12.80 -6.37
CA PRO A 43 5.14 -11.47 -6.04
C PRO A 43 4.76 -11.40 -4.56
N VAL A 44 4.86 -10.20 -3.96
CA VAL A 44 4.49 -9.98 -2.55
C VAL A 44 3.90 -8.59 -2.31
N LEU A 45 3.04 -8.47 -1.30
CA LEU A 45 2.68 -7.18 -0.71
C LEU A 45 3.42 -7.03 0.64
N ILE A 46 4.19 -5.96 0.77
CA ILE A 46 4.65 -5.49 2.09
C ILE A 46 3.51 -4.68 2.68
N SER A 47 3.02 -5.10 3.85
CA SER A 47 1.86 -4.50 4.50
C SER A 47 2.27 -3.81 5.80
N ILE A 48 1.52 -2.78 6.20
CA ILE A 48 1.64 -2.15 7.51
C ILE A 48 0.22 -1.82 7.98
N ALA A 49 -0.20 -2.45 9.07
CA ALA A 49 -1.48 -2.16 9.71
C ALA A 49 -1.44 -0.86 10.53
N GLU A 50 -2.49 -0.05 10.44
CA GLU A 50 -2.63 1.22 11.16
C GLU A 50 -2.37 1.06 12.67
N VAL A 51 -2.86 -0.04 13.26
CA VAL A 51 -2.72 -0.37 14.69
C VAL A 51 -1.26 -0.50 15.17
N HIS A 52 -0.31 -0.73 14.27
CA HIS A 52 1.11 -0.87 14.60
C HIS A 52 1.90 0.43 14.45
N THR A 53 1.34 1.46 13.80
CA THR A 53 2.06 2.69 13.42
C THR A 53 2.53 3.52 14.61
N ASP A 54 1.96 3.34 15.80
CA ASP A 54 2.41 4.01 17.03
C ASP A 54 3.66 3.37 17.67
N GLN A 55 4.12 2.22 17.15
CA GLN A 55 5.28 1.47 17.69
C GLN A 55 6.62 1.90 17.08
N PHE A 56 6.60 2.63 15.97
CA PHE A 56 7.78 3.06 15.22
C PHE A 56 7.50 4.37 14.47
N ASP A 57 8.54 5.04 14.00
CA ASP A 57 8.35 6.17 13.08
C ASP A 57 7.94 5.65 11.69
N GLU A 58 6.65 5.70 11.40
CA GLU A 58 6.05 5.18 10.17
C GLU A 58 6.73 5.76 8.91
N ALA A 59 7.04 7.06 8.93
CA ALA A 59 7.68 7.72 7.79
C ALA A 59 9.09 7.17 7.49
N THR A 60 9.88 6.92 8.53
CA THR A 60 11.22 6.35 8.42
C THR A 60 11.17 4.91 7.94
N LEU A 61 10.30 4.08 8.51
CA LEU A 61 10.13 2.70 8.06
C LEU A 61 9.69 2.68 6.59
N LEU A 62 8.71 3.50 6.21
CA LEU A 62 8.17 3.46 4.87
C LEU A 62 9.14 4.02 3.81
N ALA A 63 10.01 4.97 4.17
CA ALA A 63 11.13 5.35 3.32
C ALA A 63 12.06 4.16 3.02
N ALA A 64 12.39 3.34 4.03
CA ALA A 64 13.19 2.14 3.85
C ALA A 64 12.45 1.07 3.01
N VAL A 65 11.15 0.89 3.25
CA VAL A 65 10.31 -0.05 2.48
C VAL A 65 10.23 0.35 1.00
N VAL A 66 10.04 1.63 0.69
CA VAL A 66 9.96 2.12 -0.70
C VAL A 66 11.28 1.87 -1.43
N GLU A 67 12.41 2.19 -0.79
CA GLU A 67 13.74 1.96 -1.38
C GLU A 67 13.99 0.46 -1.60
N ALA A 68 13.72 -0.37 -0.59
CA ALA A 68 13.91 -1.82 -0.66
C ALA A 68 12.98 -2.47 -1.70
N ALA A 69 11.71 -2.06 -1.75
CA ALA A 69 10.74 -2.53 -2.72
C ALA A 69 11.13 -2.12 -4.15
N ALA A 70 11.63 -0.90 -4.36
CA ALA A 70 12.14 -0.48 -5.67
C ALA A 70 13.34 -1.34 -6.11
N ALA A 71 14.27 -1.63 -5.20
CA ALA A 71 15.48 -2.40 -5.46
C ALA A 71 15.28 -3.93 -5.55
N ALA A 72 14.17 -4.47 -5.02
CA ALA A 72 13.94 -5.92 -4.95
C ALA A 72 13.98 -6.60 -6.34
N PRO A 73 14.45 -7.84 -6.47
CA PRO A 73 14.45 -8.57 -7.75
C PRO A 73 13.09 -9.20 -8.10
N VAL A 74 12.09 -9.08 -7.21
CA VAL A 74 10.72 -9.57 -7.39
C VAL A 74 9.73 -8.40 -7.44
N PRO A 75 8.51 -8.60 -7.99
CA PRO A 75 7.45 -7.60 -7.93
C PRO A 75 6.93 -7.42 -6.51
N VAL A 76 6.94 -6.18 -6.05
CA VAL A 76 6.50 -5.77 -4.71
C VAL A 76 5.45 -4.68 -4.86
N ALA A 77 4.39 -4.76 -4.06
CA ALA A 77 3.51 -3.62 -3.78
C ALA A 77 3.53 -3.31 -2.28
N ILE A 78 3.19 -2.07 -1.93
CA ILE A 78 3.17 -1.58 -0.54
C ILE A 78 1.73 -1.26 -0.17
N HIS A 79 1.21 -1.89 0.88
CA HIS A 79 -0.20 -1.85 1.29
C HIS A 79 -0.37 -1.22 2.67
N TYR A 80 -1.33 -0.29 2.78
CA TYR A 80 -1.78 0.27 4.05
C TYR A 80 -2.98 -0.53 4.54
N ASP A 81 -2.87 -1.18 5.69
CA ASP A 81 -3.82 -2.18 6.17
C ASP A 81 -4.68 -1.63 7.32
N HIS A 82 -5.97 -1.98 7.33
CA HIS A 82 -6.99 -1.52 8.29
C HIS A 82 -7.03 0.00 8.55
N GLY A 83 -6.97 0.81 7.48
CA GLY A 83 -7.16 2.25 7.60
C GLY A 83 -8.53 2.62 8.18
N THR A 84 -8.59 3.54 9.14
CA THR A 84 -9.83 3.86 9.86
C THR A 84 -10.50 5.16 9.40
N THR A 85 -9.73 6.08 8.80
CA THR A 85 -10.21 7.42 8.42
C THR A 85 -9.63 7.90 7.09
N LEU A 86 -10.34 8.81 6.41
CA LEU A 86 -9.85 9.40 5.16
C LEU A 86 -8.57 10.20 5.35
N ASP A 87 -8.38 10.86 6.49
CA ASP A 87 -7.17 11.64 6.78
C ASP A 87 -5.94 10.73 6.90
N ARG A 88 -6.11 9.54 7.50
CA ARG A 88 -5.07 8.51 7.53
C ARG A 88 -4.75 7.99 6.13
N LEU A 89 -5.75 7.80 5.27
CA LEU A 89 -5.53 7.46 3.86
C LEU A 89 -4.76 8.57 3.12
N VAL A 90 -5.11 9.84 3.30
CA VAL A 90 -4.34 10.97 2.74
C VAL A 90 -2.88 10.87 3.18
N ARG A 91 -2.64 10.67 4.49
CA ARG A 91 -1.30 10.51 5.03
C ARG A 91 -0.56 9.33 4.39
N ALA A 92 -1.22 8.19 4.23
CA ALA A 92 -0.65 7.02 3.57
C ALA A 92 -0.19 7.32 2.13
N THR A 93 -0.98 8.10 1.36
CA THR A 93 -0.59 8.50 0.00
C THR A 93 0.67 9.36 -0.07
N GLN A 94 1.01 10.06 1.02
CA GLN A 94 2.21 10.90 1.11
C GLN A 94 3.44 10.07 1.49
N LEU A 95 3.28 9.07 2.36
CA LEU A 95 4.41 8.31 2.91
C LEU A 95 5.02 7.32 1.90
N GLY A 96 4.22 6.76 1.00
CA GLY A 96 4.71 5.88 -0.06
C GLY A 96 4.00 4.54 -0.21
N TYR A 97 2.86 4.35 0.46
CA TYR A 97 1.97 3.25 0.12
C TYR A 97 1.52 3.35 -1.34
N THR A 98 1.24 2.21 -1.95
CA THR A 98 0.83 2.08 -3.36
C THR A 98 -0.50 1.36 -3.53
N SER A 99 -1.14 1.07 -2.40
CA SER A 99 -2.34 0.28 -2.23
C SER A 99 -2.89 0.61 -0.85
N LEU A 100 -4.18 0.90 -0.74
CA LEU A 100 -4.81 1.36 0.50
C LEU A 100 -5.93 0.42 0.90
N MET A 101 -6.19 0.30 2.20
CA MET A 101 -7.40 -0.30 2.76
C MET A 101 -8.15 0.72 3.59
N ILE A 102 -9.48 0.67 3.53
CA ILE A 102 -10.34 1.29 4.53
C ILE A 102 -11.21 0.21 5.17
N ASP A 103 -11.21 0.16 6.48
CA ASP A 103 -11.98 -0.80 7.26
C ASP A 103 -13.19 -0.12 7.91
N GLY A 104 -14.33 -0.19 7.22
CA GLY A 104 -15.64 0.21 7.73
C GLY A 104 -16.49 -0.97 8.22
N SER A 105 -15.91 -2.16 8.40
CA SER A 105 -16.63 -3.41 8.67
C SER A 105 -17.51 -3.37 9.94
N HIS A 106 -17.10 -2.57 10.91
CA HIS A 106 -17.79 -2.32 12.18
C HIS A 106 -18.96 -1.32 12.07
N LEU A 107 -19.10 -0.62 10.94
CA LEU A 107 -20.16 0.38 10.71
C LEU A 107 -21.42 -0.28 10.14
N GLU A 108 -22.55 0.43 10.25
CA GLU A 108 -23.76 0.03 9.55
C GLU A 108 -23.55 0.09 8.02
N TRP A 109 -24.26 -0.76 7.28
CA TRP A 109 -24.06 -0.94 5.83
C TRP A 109 -23.95 0.38 5.06
N ALA A 110 -24.92 1.28 5.26
CA ALA A 110 -24.98 2.55 4.53
C ALA A 110 -23.78 3.47 4.85
N GLU A 111 -23.27 3.42 6.07
CA GLU A 111 -22.11 4.19 6.52
C GLU A 111 -20.82 3.59 5.98
N ASN A 112 -20.66 2.26 6.02
CA ASN A 112 -19.52 1.57 5.42
C ASN A 112 -19.47 1.85 3.90
N VAL A 113 -20.58 1.71 3.19
CA VAL A 113 -20.65 2.01 1.75
C VAL A 113 -20.27 3.47 1.47
N ALA A 114 -20.77 4.42 2.27
CA ALA A 114 -20.45 5.83 2.09
C ALA A 114 -18.97 6.15 2.36
N LEU A 115 -18.40 5.59 3.43
CA LEU A 115 -16.98 5.74 3.77
C LEU A 115 -16.09 5.13 2.70
N THR A 116 -16.34 3.87 2.34
CA THR A 116 -15.56 3.13 1.35
C THR A 116 -15.62 3.78 -0.03
N ARG A 117 -16.79 4.28 -0.45
CA ARG A 117 -16.91 5.05 -1.71
C ARG A 117 -16.04 6.31 -1.71
N ARG A 118 -16.01 7.06 -0.60
CA ARG A 118 -15.18 8.27 -0.49
C ARG A 118 -13.70 7.93 -0.48
N ALA A 119 -13.33 6.85 0.21
CA ALA A 119 -11.97 6.33 0.20
C ALA A 119 -11.54 5.89 -1.21
N ALA A 120 -12.44 5.25 -1.97
CA ALA A 120 -12.13 4.76 -3.31
C ALA A 120 -11.89 5.93 -4.25
N ALA A 121 -12.77 6.94 -4.20
CA ALA A 121 -12.59 8.18 -4.96
C ALA A 121 -11.26 8.89 -4.62
N LEU A 122 -10.86 8.92 -3.34
CA LEU A 122 -9.58 9.49 -2.91
C LEU A 122 -8.39 8.69 -3.45
N ALA A 123 -8.41 7.35 -3.29
CA ALA A 123 -7.35 6.47 -3.75
C ALA A 123 -7.18 6.54 -5.28
N HIS A 124 -8.29 6.45 -6.02
CA HIS A 124 -8.30 6.51 -7.48
C HIS A 124 -7.85 7.87 -8.02
N ALA A 125 -8.16 8.96 -7.32
CA ALA A 125 -7.69 10.30 -7.70
C ALA A 125 -6.16 10.40 -7.74
N VAL A 126 -5.46 9.61 -6.91
CA VAL A 126 -3.99 9.54 -6.89
C VAL A 126 -3.43 8.28 -7.54
N GLY A 127 -4.24 7.53 -8.29
CA GLY A 127 -3.81 6.36 -9.05
C GLY A 127 -3.53 5.10 -8.21
N PHE A 128 -4.11 5.00 -7.00
CA PHE A 128 -3.98 3.81 -6.15
C PHE A 128 -5.29 3.02 -6.05
N PRO A 129 -5.21 1.68 -5.95
CA PRO A 129 -6.38 0.85 -5.67
C PRO A 129 -6.78 0.94 -4.20
N LEU A 130 -8.04 0.60 -3.93
CA LEU A 130 -8.60 0.49 -2.58
C LEU A 130 -9.13 -0.92 -2.28
N GLU A 131 -8.71 -1.47 -1.15
CA GLU A 131 -9.36 -2.57 -0.44
C GLU A 131 -10.51 -2.06 0.42
N GLY A 132 -11.68 -2.68 0.30
CA GLY A 132 -12.78 -2.52 1.26
C GLY A 132 -13.05 -3.83 2.00
N GLU A 133 -13.74 -3.74 3.13
CA GLU A 133 -14.12 -4.91 3.94
C GLU A 133 -15.62 -4.93 4.24
N ILE A 134 -16.21 -6.13 4.15
CA ILE A 134 -17.56 -6.43 4.63
C ILE A 134 -17.62 -7.72 5.43
N GLY A 135 -18.58 -7.78 6.35
CA GLY A 135 -18.59 -8.78 7.40
C GLY A 135 -17.86 -8.24 8.62
N TYR A 136 -17.44 -9.13 9.52
CA TYR A 136 -16.54 -8.78 10.61
C TYR A 136 -15.63 -9.97 10.88
N VAL A 137 -14.33 -9.72 10.92
CA VAL A 137 -13.31 -10.68 11.34
C VAL A 137 -12.93 -10.34 12.80
N PRO A 138 -13.25 -11.20 13.78
CA PRO A 138 -12.92 -10.93 15.18
C PRO A 138 -11.41 -10.85 15.45
N GLY A 139 -11.03 -10.02 16.42
CA GLY A 139 -9.64 -9.77 16.81
C GLY A 139 -9.09 -8.44 16.25
N GLU A 140 -7.88 -8.08 16.67
CA GLU A 140 -7.10 -7.01 16.06
C GLU A 140 -5.75 -7.61 15.64
N GLU A 141 -5.15 -7.16 14.54
CA GLU A 141 -3.87 -7.71 14.11
C GLU A 141 -2.81 -7.57 15.22
N GLY A 142 -2.15 -8.69 15.56
CA GLY A 142 -1.20 -8.74 16.66
C GLY A 142 -1.77 -8.73 18.08
N LYS A 143 -3.09 -8.82 18.24
CA LYS A 143 -3.74 -9.10 19.53
C LYS A 143 -4.54 -10.40 19.42
N ASP A 144 -4.62 -11.14 20.53
CA ASP A 144 -5.40 -12.37 20.57
C ASP A 144 -6.89 -12.07 20.32
N ALA A 145 -7.53 -12.84 19.42
CA ALA A 145 -8.97 -12.75 19.13
C ALA A 145 -9.84 -12.79 20.41
N GLU A 146 -9.35 -13.50 21.43
CA GLU A 146 -10.01 -13.67 22.72
C GLU A 146 -10.21 -12.36 23.50
N LEU A 147 -9.40 -11.33 23.22
CA LEU A 147 -9.50 -10.01 23.87
C LEU A 147 -10.55 -9.10 23.20
N HIS A 148 -11.01 -9.45 22.00
CA HIS A 148 -11.94 -8.66 21.19
C HIS A 148 -13.04 -9.56 20.57
N PRO A 149 -13.98 -10.08 21.39
CA PRO A 149 -14.90 -11.17 21.02
C PRO A 149 -16.14 -10.67 20.26
N GLY A 150 -15.97 -9.83 19.23
CA GLY A 150 -17.09 -9.46 18.38
C GLY A 150 -17.70 -10.68 17.70
N ALA A 151 -19.02 -10.68 17.48
CA ALA A 151 -19.69 -11.79 16.81
C ALA A 151 -19.24 -11.83 15.34
N ILE A 152 -18.75 -12.99 14.88
CA ILE A 152 -18.42 -13.21 13.46
C ILE A 152 -19.66 -12.89 12.63
N ARG A 153 -19.53 -11.96 11.70
CA ARG A 153 -20.53 -11.70 10.66
C ARG A 153 -19.96 -12.18 9.34
N TYR A 154 -20.47 -13.32 8.87
CA TYR A 154 -20.11 -13.85 7.57
C TYR A 154 -20.59 -12.92 6.44
N THR A 155 -19.81 -12.86 5.38
CA THR A 155 -20.15 -12.10 4.17
C THR A 155 -21.15 -12.88 3.31
N GLU A 156 -22.28 -12.27 2.96
CA GLU A 156 -23.21 -12.87 2.00
C GLU A 156 -22.79 -12.59 0.54
N PRO A 157 -22.94 -13.53 -0.40
CA PRO A 157 -22.53 -13.34 -1.81
C PRO A 157 -23.18 -12.14 -2.49
N ASP A 158 -24.46 -11.91 -2.24
CA ASP A 158 -25.21 -10.80 -2.84
C ASP A 158 -24.81 -9.45 -2.20
N GLU A 159 -24.46 -9.44 -0.91
CA GLU A 159 -23.87 -8.26 -0.24
C GLU A 159 -22.50 -7.93 -0.86
N ALA A 160 -21.66 -8.93 -1.15
CA ALA A 160 -20.36 -8.72 -1.80
C ALA A 160 -20.49 -8.04 -3.16
N GLU A 161 -21.41 -8.51 -4.02
CA GLU A 161 -21.67 -7.91 -5.34
C GLU A 161 -22.18 -6.46 -5.22
N ALA A 162 -23.13 -6.23 -4.32
CA ALA A 162 -23.68 -4.90 -4.07
C ALA A 162 -22.60 -3.94 -3.55
N PHE A 163 -21.79 -4.37 -2.58
CA PHE A 163 -20.78 -3.52 -1.95
C PHE A 163 -19.72 -3.06 -2.95
N VAL A 164 -19.16 -3.98 -3.75
CA VAL A 164 -18.15 -3.64 -4.77
C VAL A 164 -18.76 -2.69 -5.80
N THR A 165 -20.00 -2.94 -6.23
CA THR A 165 -20.70 -2.08 -7.21
C THR A 165 -20.97 -0.69 -6.66
N GLU A 166 -21.43 -0.59 -5.41
CA GLU A 166 -21.82 0.67 -4.80
C GLU A 166 -20.62 1.52 -4.35
N THR A 167 -19.52 0.89 -3.94
CA THR A 167 -18.34 1.59 -3.41
C THR A 167 -17.28 1.85 -4.47
N GLY A 168 -17.14 0.95 -5.45
CA GLY A 168 -16.05 0.98 -6.40
C GLY A 168 -14.70 0.56 -5.84
N CYS A 169 -14.64 -0.18 -4.72
CA CYS A 169 -13.37 -0.78 -4.27
C CYS A 169 -12.83 -1.78 -5.29
N ASP A 170 -11.50 -1.90 -5.35
CA ASP A 170 -10.79 -2.71 -6.34
C ASP A 170 -10.70 -4.19 -5.95
N TRP A 171 -10.68 -4.45 -4.64
CA TRP A 171 -10.79 -5.79 -4.07
C TRP A 171 -11.46 -5.78 -2.70
N LEU A 172 -11.89 -6.96 -2.28
CA LEU A 172 -12.81 -7.12 -1.16
C LEU A 172 -12.28 -8.14 -0.14
N ALA A 173 -12.08 -7.67 1.09
CA ALA A 173 -11.93 -8.53 2.25
C ALA A 173 -13.28 -9.10 2.67
N VAL A 174 -13.32 -10.42 2.87
CA VAL A 174 -14.53 -11.17 3.18
C VAL A 174 -14.37 -11.99 4.44
N SER A 175 -15.41 -12.02 5.27
CA SER A 175 -15.46 -12.86 6.46
C SER A 175 -16.08 -14.22 6.12
N ILE A 176 -15.23 -15.25 6.15
CA ILE A 176 -15.59 -16.66 5.86
C ILE A 176 -15.23 -17.60 7.02
N GLY A 177 -14.99 -17.05 8.22
CA GLY A 177 -14.75 -17.83 9.44
C GLY A 177 -13.29 -17.83 9.93
N THR A 178 -12.45 -16.98 9.34
CA THR A 178 -11.13 -16.64 9.90
C THR A 178 -11.26 -15.63 11.04
N VAL A 179 -10.20 -15.49 11.84
CA VAL A 179 -10.08 -14.51 12.93
C VAL A 179 -8.65 -13.91 12.94
N HIS A 180 -8.47 -12.69 13.42
CA HIS A 180 -7.15 -12.15 13.69
C HIS A 180 -6.55 -12.76 14.96
N GLY A 181 -5.24 -13.01 14.98
CA GLY A 181 -4.57 -13.62 16.13
C GLY A 181 -4.84 -15.13 16.29
N ARG A 182 -4.62 -15.66 17.50
CA ARG A 182 -4.86 -17.09 17.79
C ARG A 182 -6.33 -17.35 18.16
N PHE A 183 -6.87 -18.44 17.63
CA PHE A 183 -8.17 -19.01 18.02
C PHE A 183 -7.97 -20.33 18.77
N ARG A 184 -8.69 -20.54 19.87
CA ARG A 184 -8.77 -21.85 20.52
C ARG A 184 -9.80 -22.75 19.81
N GLY A 185 -9.34 -23.52 18.84
CA GLY A 185 -10.12 -24.49 18.07
C GLY A 185 -9.65 -24.56 16.62
N GLU A 186 -10.21 -25.49 15.83
CA GLU A 186 -10.01 -25.47 14.38
C GLU A 186 -10.95 -24.43 13.76
N PRO A 187 -10.44 -23.43 13.01
CA PRO A 187 -11.28 -22.47 12.30
C PRO A 187 -12.18 -23.21 11.31
N GLN A 188 -13.49 -23.02 11.41
CA GLN A 188 -14.45 -23.57 10.45
C GLN A 188 -14.62 -22.60 9.29
N LEU A 189 -13.83 -22.83 8.24
CA LEU A 189 -13.85 -22.04 7.02
C LEU A 189 -15.08 -22.40 6.18
N ASP A 190 -15.88 -21.39 5.83
CA ASP A 190 -17.01 -21.53 4.90
C ASP A 190 -16.53 -21.38 3.45
N LEU A 191 -15.95 -22.46 2.92
CA LEU A 191 -15.40 -22.50 1.56
C LEU A 191 -16.49 -22.44 0.48
N GLU A 192 -17.70 -22.93 0.78
CA GLU A 192 -18.85 -22.86 -0.14
C GLU A 192 -19.29 -21.41 -0.34
N ARG A 193 -19.35 -20.63 0.75
CA ARG A 193 -19.58 -19.19 0.71
C ARG A 193 -18.51 -18.44 -0.05
N LEU A 194 -17.23 -18.74 0.18
CA LEU A 194 -16.14 -18.12 -0.57
C LEU A 194 -16.26 -18.39 -2.08
N ALA A 195 -16.57 -19.63 -2.46
CA ALA A 195 -16.80 -20.01 -3.85
C ALA A 195 -18.04 -19.30 -4.45
N ALA A 196 -19.10 -19.12 -3.66
CA ALA A 196 -20.30 -18.39 -4.08
C ALA A 196 -20.00 -16.89 -4.29
N ILE A 197 -19.23 -16.26 -3.40
CA ILE A 197 -18.77 -14.87 -3.57
C ILE A 197 -17.91 -14.74 -4.84
N ARG A 198 -16.94 -15.66 -5.04
CA ARG A 198 -16.11 -15.69 -6.27
C ARG A 198 -16.97 -15.80 -7.53
N ALA A 199 -18.03 -16.60 -7.51
CA ALA A 199 -18.94 -16.73 -8.66
C ALA A 199 -19.66 -15.40 -9.00
N ARG A 200 -20.00 -14.59 -7.99
CA ARG A 200 -20.57 -13.24 -8.16
C ARG A 200 -19.53 -12.22 -8.62
N LEU A 201 -18.30 -12.34 -8.12
CA LEU A 201 -17.22 -11.40 -8.34
C LEU A 201 -16.06 -12.04 -9.11
N PRO A 202 -16.23 -12.48 -10.38
CA PRO A 202 -15.23 -13.30 -11.07
C PRO A 202 -13.90 -12.57 -11.37
N ARG A 203 -13.87 -11.24 -11.30
CA ARG A 203 -12.68 -10.41 -11.60
C ARG A 203 -12.15 -9.63 -10.40
N THR A 204 -12.89 -9.58 -9.30
CA THR A 204 -12.47 -8.86 -8.09
C THR A 204 -11.58 -9.79 -7.28
N PRO A 205 -10.34 -9.40 -6.94
CA PRO A 205 -9.55 -10.16 -5.98
C PRO A 205 -10.31 -10.28 -4.64
N LEU A 206 -10.30 -11.48 -4.07
CA LEU A 206 -10.89 -11.72 -2.75
C LEU A 206 -9.76 -11.84 -1.72
N VAL A 207 -9.92 -11.14 -0.61
CA VAL A 207 -8.90 -11.04 0.44
C VAL A 207 -9.35 -11.82 1.66
N ILE A 208 -8.44 -12.61 2.22
CA ILE A 208 -8.64 -13.37 3.45
C ILE A 208 -7.75 -12.78 4.53
N HIS A 209 -8.39 -12.24 5.55
CA HIS A 209 -7.76 -11.77 6.78
C HIS A 209 -7.64 -12.91 7.78
N GLY A 210 -6.70 -12.81 8.73
CA GLY A 210 -6.60 -13.77 9.83
C GLY A 210 -6.15 -15.19 9.42
N GLY A 211 -5.05 -15.30 8.66
CA GLY A 211 -4.52 -16.61 8.22
C GLY A 211 -3.82 -17.44 9.32
N THR A 212 -3.59 -16.89 10.50
CA THR A 212 -2.79 -17.54 11.54
C THR A 212 -3.48 -18.79 12.09
N GLY A 213 -2.73 -19.89 12.18
CA GLY A 213 -3.24 -21.18 12.68
C GLY A 213 -3.91 -22.07 11.64
N LEU A 214 -4.03 -21.62 10.38
CA LEU A 214 -4.52 -22.47 9.28
C LEU A 214 -3.44 -23.47 8.83
N SER A 215 -3.88 -24.69 8.51
CA SER A 215 -3.01 -25.69 7.88
C SER A 215 -2.75 -25.38 6.40
N ASP A 216 -1.73 -26.01 5.83
CA ASP A 216 -1.43 -25.88 4.40
C ASP A 216 -2.60 -26.37 3.53
N GLU A 217 -3.33 -27.39 3.98
CA GLU A 217 -4.52 -27.90 3.31
C GLU A 217 -5.64 -26.86 3.33
N GLN A 218 -5.86 -26.18 4.45
CA GLN A 218 -6.85 -25.10 4.56
C GLN A 218 -6.46 -23.92 3.66
N PHE A 219 -5.19 -23.52 3.63
CA PHE A 219 -4.72 -22.48 2.72
C PHE A 219 -4.91 -22.84 1.25
N ARG A 220 -4.55 -24.06 0.85
CA ARG A 220 -4.79 -24.53 -0.54
C ARG A 220 -6.29 -24.53 -0.86
N ALA A 221 -7.14 -24.88 0.10
CA ALA A 221 -8.59 -24.87 -0.06
C ALA A 221 -9.14 -23.44 -0.23
N LEU A 222 -8.64 -22.45 0.53
CA LEU A 222 -9.00 -21.04 0.35
C LEU A 222 -8.63 -20.53 -1.05
N VAL A 223 -7.42 -20.83 -1.51
CA VAL A 223 -6.97 -20.45 -2.85
C VAL A 223 -7.83 -21.12 -3.92
N ALA A 224 -8.12 -22.42 -3.77
CA ALA A 224 -8.98 -23.16 -4.70
C ALA A 224 -10.42 -22.62 -4.74
N ALA A 225 -10.94 -22.12 -3.61
CA ALA A 225 -12.26 -21.49 -3.52
C ALA A 225 -12.29 -20.05 -4.07
N GLY A 226 -11.13 -19.41 -4.27
CA GLY A 226 -11.01 -18.15 -5.00
C GLY A 226 -10.33 -16.99 -4.27
N ALA A 227 -9.65 -17.24 -3.15
CA ALA A 227 -8.83 -16.24 -2.48
C ALA A 227 -7.61 -15.82 -3.34
N ASN A 228 -7.25 -14.53 -3.30
CA ASN A 228 -6.12 -13.97 -4.06
C ASN A 228 -5.16 -13.10 -3.25
N LYS A 229 -5.56 -12.62 -2.09
CA LYS A 229 -4.69 -11.97 -1.11
C LYS A 229 -4.91 -12.63 0.25
N ILE A 230 -3.84 -12.93 0.97
CA ILE A 230 -3.91 -13.47 2.33
C ILE A 230 -3.07 -12.59 3.23
N ASN A 231 -3.69 -11.98 4.24
CA ASN A 231 -2.98 -11.19 5.26
C ASN A 231 -2.31 -12.15 6.26
N TYR A 232 -1.06 -11.86 6.61
CA TYR A 232 -0.23 -12.76 7.40
C TYR A 232 0.77 -12.01 8.30
N TYR A 233 0.48 -11.97 9.60
CA TYR A 233 1.33 -11.29 10.57
C TYR A 233 1.58 -12.11 11.85
N THR A 234 0.53 -12.50 12.58
CA THR A 234 0.71 -13.11 13.91
C THR A 234 1.63 -14.35 13.88
N ALA A 235 1.41 -15.30 12.97
CA ALA A 235 2.33 -16.44 12.80
C ALA A 235 3.76 -16.01 12.43
N LEU A 236 3.92 -14.97 11.62
CA LEU A 236 5.21 -14.48 11.15
C LEU A 236 6.05 -13.92 12.32
N VAL A 237 5.45 -13.10 13.18
CA VAL A 237 6.15 -12.53 14.35
C VAL A 237 6.43 -13.57 15.43
N GLU A 238 5.53 -14.56 15.61
CA GLU A 238 5.77 -15.68 16.52
C GLU A 238 6.94 -16.54 16.06
N THR A 239 7.01 -16.86 14.75
CA THR A 239 8.14 -17.58 14.15
C THR A 239 9.45 -16.82 14.32
N ALA A 240 9.43 -15.50 14.12
CA ALA A 240 10.60 -14.65 14.32
C ALA A 240 11.07 -14.64 15.78
N ALA A 241 10.15 -14.46 16.73
CA ALA A 241 10.43 -14.43 18.16
C ALA A 241 10.96 -15.78 18.67
N ALA A 242 10.36 -16.89 18.25
CA ALA A 242 10.78 -18.24 18.61
C ALA A 242 12.20 -18.53 18.11
N ALA A 243 12.56 -18.10 16.89
CA ALA A 243 13.90 -18.28 16.36
C ALA A 243 14.96 -17.43 17.09
N ALA A 244 14.57 -16.27 17.63
CA ALA A 244 15.47 -15.35 18.30
C ALA A 244 15.67 -15.63 19.80
N ILE A 245 14.77 -16.37 20.46
CA ILE A 245 14.67 -16.43 21.92
C ILE A 245 15.93 -16.95 22.64
N ASP A 246 16.67 -17.85 22.01
CA ASP A 246 17.86 -18.48 22.61
C ASP A 246 19.13 -17.65 22.44
N TYR A 247 19.12 -16.64 21.57
CA TYR A 247 20.26 -15.77 21.34
C TYR A 247 20.31 -14.64 22.37
N ARG A 248 21.52 -14.34 22.86
CA ARG A 248 21.77 -13.23 23.80
C ARG A 248 22.26 -11.97 23.11
N ARG A 249 22.83 -12.10 21.91
CA ARG A 249 23.37 -10.98 21.13
C ARG A 249 22.33 -10.48 20.14
N TRP A 250 22.11 -9.17 20.11
CA TRP A 250 21.11 -8.54 19.25
C TRP A 250 21.31 -8.86 17.76
N ASP A 251 22.56 -8.85 17.29
CA ASP A 251 22.89 -9.15 15.90
C ASP A 251 22.55 -10.61 15.52
N GLU A 252 22.73 -11.54 16.45
CA GLU A 252 22.37 -12.95 16.27
C GLU A 252 20.84 -13.15 16.32
N GLN A 253 20.15 -12.51 17.28
CA GLN A 253 18.68 -12.49 17.36
C GLN A 253 18.05 -11.99 16.06
N ARG A 254 18.54 -10.86 15.56
CA ARG A 254 18.07 -10.25 14.32
C ARG A 254 18.28 -11.18 13.11
N LEU A 255 19.46 -11.80 13.02
CA LEU A 255 19.77 -12.71 11.90
C LEU A 255 18.89 -13.96 11.94
N ALA A 256 18.67 -14.54 13.12
CA ALA A 256 17.79 -15.69 13.31
C ALA A 256 16.34 -15.36 12.98
N ALA A 257 15.81 -14.23 13.48
CA ALA A 257 14.48 -13.74 13.16
C ALA A 257 14.30 -13.54 11.66
N ARG A 258 15.24 -12.85 10.99
CA ARG A 258 15.20 -12.61 9.55
C ARG A 258 15.14 -13.90 8.73
N GLU A 259 15.96 -14.88 9.08
CA GLU A 259 16.00 -16.16 8.37
C GLU A 259 14.72 -16.96 8.58
N ALA A 260 14.17 -16.96 9.80
CA ALA A 260 12.91 -17.64 10.11
C ALA A 260 11.72 -17.02 9.36
N ILE A 261 11.66 -15.68 9.28
CA ILE A 261 10.68 -14.94 8.47
C ILE A 261 10.84 -15.32 6.99
N ALA A 262 12.06 -15.31 6.46
CA ALA A 262 12.30 -15.66 5.07
C ALA A 262 11.86 -17.09 4.73
N ALA A 263 12.16 -18.06 5.60
CA ALA A 263 11.73 -19.44 5.43
C ALA A 263 10.20 -19.58 5.47
N GLU A 264 9.53 -18.84 6.36
CA GLU A 264 8.07 -18.88 6.47
C GLU A 264 7.40 -18.25 5.24
N VAL A 265 7.87 -17.09 4.79
CA VAL A 265 7.38 -16.44 3.56
C VAL A 265 7.62 -17.31 2.33
N GLU A 266 8.77 -17.97 2.24
CA GLU A 266 9.06 -18.89 1.14
C GLU A 266 8.09 -20.09 1.14
N ARG A 267 7.76 -20.62 2.32
CA ARG A 267 6.81 -21.71 2.51
C ARG A 267 5.39 -21.29 2.11
N THR A 268 4.88 -20.18 2.66
CA THR A 268 3.52 -19.70 2.37
C THR A 268 3.36 -19.31 0.89
N CYS A 269 4.36 -18.67 0.27
CA CYS A 269 4.34 -18.41 -1.18
C CYS A 269 4.18 -19.68 -2.03
N ARG A 270 4.75 -20.81 -1.61
CA ARG A 270 4.55 -22.11 -2.30
C ARG A 270 3.16 -22.68 -2.04
N VAL A 271 2.72 -22.67 -0.78
CA VAL A 271 1.40 -23.20 -0.38
C VAL A 271 0.26 -22.44 -1.08
N TRP A 272 0.40 -21.12 -1.22
CA TRP A 272 -0.59 -20.25 -1.87
C TRP A 272 -0.48 -20.22 -3.40
N GLY A 273 0.50 -20.92 -3.98
CA GLY A 273 0.71 -21.02 -5.42
C GLY A 273 1.36 -19.79 -6.07
N ALA A 274 1.90 -18.84 -5.30
CA ALA A 274 2.56 -17.64 -5.82
C ALA A 274 4.00 -17.87 -6.30
N ALA A 275 4.65 -18.95 -5.84
CA ALA A 275 6.03 -19.26 -6.19
C ALA A 275 6.24 -19.41 -7.71
N GLY A 276 7.30 -18.80 -8.24
CA GLY A 276 7.65 -18.81 -9.66
C GLY A 276 6.90 -17.80 -10.54
N HIS A 277 5.97 -17.01 -9.99
CA HIS A 277 5.19 -16.04 -10.77
C HIS A 277 5.85 -14.66 -10.91
N ALA A 278 6.99 -14.39 -10.26
CA ALA A 278 7.62 -13.06 -10.27
C ALA A 278 7.85 -12.49 -11.67
N ASN A 279 8.50 -13.24 -12.57
CA ASN A 279 8.78 -12.74 -13.93
C ASN A 279 7.51 -12.49 -14.74
N ALA A 280 6.53 -13.41 -14.66
CA ALA A 280 5.25 -13.27 -15.35
C ALA A 280 4.48 -12.02 -14.88
N VAL A 281 4.54 -11.70 -13.59
CA VAL A 281 3.96 -10.47 -13.04
C VAL A 281 4.73 -9.24 -13.55
N LEU A 282 6.06 -9.27 -13.58
CA LEU A 282 6.86 -8.13 -14.10
C LEU A 282 6.63 -7.83 -15.58
N ASP A 283 6.24 -8.84 -16.37
CA ASP A 283 5.92 -8.65 -17.79
C ASP A 283 4.62 -7.87 -18.01
N VAL A 284 3.70 -7.88 -17.05
CA VAL A 284 2.36 -7.27 -17.18
C VAL A 284 2.10 -6.12 -16.22
N ALA A 285 2.78 -6.09 -15.07
CA ALA A 285 2.56 -5.10 -14.03
C ALA A 285 3.42 -3.85 -14.28
N PRO A 286 2.81 -2.66 -14.47
CA PRO A 286 3.57 -1.44 -14.64
C PRO A 286 4.33 -1.10 -13.35
N MET A 287 5.54 -0.57 -13.52
CA MET A 287 6.32 -0.01 -12.42
C MET A 287 5.64 1.23 -11.86
N VAL A 288 5.57 1.37 -10.54
CA VAL A 288 5.15 2.61 -9.90
C VAL A 288 6.36 3.54 -9.89
N THR A 289 6.31 4.59 -10.71
CA THR A 289 7.38 5.58 -10.79
C THR A 289 6.86 6.95 -10.32
N PRO A 290 7.49 7.54 -9.29
CA PRO A 290 7.17 8.90 -8.89
C PRO A 290 7.41 9.89 -10.04
N VAL A 291 6.69 11.01 -9.98
CA VAL A 291 6.89 12.14 -10.90
C VAL A 291 7.48 13.30 -10.13
N GLU A 292 8.63 13.79 -10.57
CA GLU A 292 9.24 15.01 -10.04
C GLU A 292 8.70 16.22 -10.81
N HIS A 293 7.97 17.07 -10.11
CA HIS A 293 7.47 18.33 -10.61
C HIS A 293 8.36 19.46 -10.12
N VAL A 294 9.02 20.13 -11.05
CA VAL A 294 10.02 21.14 -10.75
C VAL A 294 9.57 22.49 -11.32
N ILE A 295 9.58 23.52 -10.48
CA ILE A 295 9.31 24.90 -10.87
C ILE A 295 10.52 25.76 -10.55
N PHE A 296 11.17 26.29 -11.58
CA PHE A 296 12.15 27.36 -11.44
C PHE A 296 11.44 28.70 -11.61
N HIS A 297 11.65 29.66 -10.72
CA HIS A 297 10.97 30.94 -10.84
C HIS A 297 11.80 32.13 -10.35
N CYS A 298 11.46 33.30 -10.91
CA CYS A 298 11.82 34.60 -10.35
C CYS A 298 10.72 35.07 -9.39
N TRP A 299 11.02 36.09 -8.60
CA TRP A 299 10.06 36.67 -7.66
C TRP A 299 10.09 38.19 -7.75
N SER A 300 8.92 38.82 -7.89
CA SER A 300 8.81 40.25 -8.16
C SER A 300 8.49 41.13 -6.94
N SER A 301 8.27 40.56 -5.74
CA SER A 301 8.04 41.32 -4.49
C SER A 301 9.26 41.30 -3.55
N ASP A 302 9.17 42.05 -2.45
CA ASP A 302 10.24 42.17 -1.45
C ASP A 302 10.62 40.78 -0.87
N VAL A 303 11.91 40.57 -0.57
CA VAL A 303 12.49 39.25 -0.24
C VAL A 303 11.87 38.62 1.03
N SER A 304 11.27 39.44 1.91
CA SER A 304 10.60 38.97 3.13
C SER A 304 9.31 38.17 2.86
N ASP A 305 8.70 38.31 1.68
CA ASP A 305 7.44 37.66 1.32
C ASP A 305 7.65 36.26 0.74
N VAL A 306 8.75 36.02 -0.01
CA VAL A 306 8.97 34.73 -0.68
C VAL A 306 9.18 33.59 0.31
N ALA A 307 9.92 33.81 1.39
CA ALA A 307 10.16 32.77 2.40
C ALA A 307 8.88 32.39 3.15
N ALA A 308 8.03 33.38 3.47
CA ALA A 308 6.74 33.15 4.11
C ALA A 308 5.78 32.40 3.18
N MET A 309 5.70 32.82 1.91
CA MET A 309 4.91 32.15 0.86
C MET A 309 5.40 30.70 0.64
N GLN A 310 6.72 30.48 0.64
CA GLN A 310 7.31 29.15 0.53
C GLN A 310 6.94 28.25 1.71
N ALA A 311 7.04 28.74 2.94
CA ALA A 311 6.66 27.99 4.13
C ALA A 311 5.16 27.62 4.12
N GLU A 312 4.29 28.57 3.77
CA GLU A 312 2.86 28.34 3.62
C GLU A 312 2.56 27.31 2.53
N GLY A 313 3.24 27.41 1.37
CA GLY A 313 3.06 26.48 0.26
C GLY A 313 3.53 25.07 0.60
N VAL A 314 4.67 24.92 1.28
CA VAL A 314 5.15 23.62 1.78
C VAL A 314 4.11 22.96 2.68
N ALA A 315 3.56 23.71 3.65
CA ALA A 315 2.54 23.18 4.56
C ALA A 315 1.22 22.85 3.86
N THR A 316 0.71 23.76 3.02
CA THR A 316 -0.62 23.65 2.40
C THR A 316 -0.63 22.62 1.28
N LEU A 317 0.35 22.71 0.36
CA LEU A 317 0.42 21.83 -0.81
C LEU A 317 0.97 20.45 -0.42
N GLY A 318 1.86 20.38 0.56
CA GLY A 318 2.38 19.11 1.08
C GLY A 318 1.34 18.26 1.80
N ALA A 319 0.26 18.87 2.30
CA ALA A 319 -0.85 18.16 2.92
C ALA A 319 -1.80 17.52 1.90
N LEU A 320 -1.64 17.78 0.59
CA LEU A 320 -2.54 17.26 -0.42
C LEU A 320 -2.30 15.76 -0.72
N PRO A 321 -3.34 15.00 -1.10
CA PRO A 321 -3.20 13.59 -1.46
C PRO A 321 -2.18 13.38 -2.58
N GLY A 322 -1.31 12.39 -2.42
CA GLY A 322 -0.33 11.97 -3.41
C GLY A 322 0.91 12.86 -3.54
N VAL A 323 1.01 13.96 -2.77
CA VAL A 323 2.23 14.77 -2.66
C VAL A 323 3.17 14.10 -1.66
N ARG A 324 4.18 13.38 -2.15
CA ARG A 324 5.11 12.63 -1.31
C ARG A 324 6.18 13.50 -0.67
N ARG A 325 6.63 14.50 -1.40
CA ARG A 325 7.65 15.44 -0.96
C ARG A 325 7.37 16.79 -1.59
N ILE A 326 7.61 17.84 -0.83
CA ILE A 326 7.59 19.21 -1.31
C ILE A 326 8.74 19.96 -0.63
N ALA A 327 9.50 20.68 -1.43
CA ALA A 327 10.54 21.56 -0.96
C ALA A 327 10.51 22.85 -1.76
N ALA A 328 10.73 23.95 -1.07
CA ALA A 328 11.11 25.21 -1.68
C ALA A 328 12.62 25.40 -1.53
N GLY A 329 13.26 25.99 -2.53
CA GLY A 329 14.71 26.18 -2.56
C GLY A 329 15.10 27.58 -3.02
N VAL A 330 16.33 27.95 -2.66
CA VAL A 330 17.02 29.15 -3.13
C VAL A 330 18.31 28.71 -3.81
N ALA A 331 18.65 29.35 -4.92
CA ALA A 331 19.88 29.07 -5.63
C ALA A 331 21.09 29.47 -4.79
N GLU A 332 22.04 28.54 -4.62
CA GLU A 332 23.35 28.81 -4.00
C GLU A 332 24.19 29.76 -4.88
N THR A 333 24.04 29.67 -6.21
CA THR A 333 24.78 30.50 -7.15
C THR A 333 24.23 31.93 -7.13
N PRO A 334 25.05 32.95 -6.81
CA PRO A 334 24.61 34.34 -6.84
C PRO A 334 24.15 34.74 -8.25
N ASN A 335 23.06 35.52 -8.31
CA ASN A 335 22.47 36.01 -9.57
C ASN A 335 22.09 34.90 -10.56
N ALA A 336 21.70 33.73 -10.06
CA ALA A 336 21.12 32.69 -10.91
C ALA A 336 19.88 33.23 -11.67
N PRO A 337 19.69 32.89 -12.95
CA PRO A 337 18.54 33.36 -13.73
C PRO A 337 17.19 33.01 -13.09
N TYR A 338 17.14 31.88 -12.38
CA TYR A 338 16.00 31.47 -11.57
C TYR A 338 16.47 31.25 -10.13
N PRO A 339 16.36 32.25 -9.24
CA PRO A 339 16.90 32.17 -7.90
C PRO A 339 16.08 31.29 -6.95
N TYR A 340 14.86 30.88 -7.34
CA TYR A 340 13.96 30.09 -6.50
C TYR A 340 13.48 28.82 -7.19
N LEU A 341 13.17 27.82 -6.36
CA LEU A 341 12.80 26.48 -6.77
C LEU A 341 11.55 26.01 -5.98
N TRP A 342 10.64 25.35 -6.66
CA TRP A 342 9.79 24.32 -6.07
C TRP A 342 10.19 22.96 -6.60
N ALA A 343 10.42 22.00 -5.71
CA ALA A 343 10.64 20.60 -6.04
C ALA A 343 9.58 19.77 -5.34
N MET A 344 8.72 19.12 -6.11
CA MET A 344 7.65 18.26 -5.58
C MET A 344 7.77 16.86 -6.17
N THR A 345 7.61 15.86 -5.34
CA THR A 345 7.53 14.45 -5.77
C THR A 345 6.10 13.99 -5.62
N PHE A 346 5.49 13.56 -6.72
CA PHE A 346 4.15 12.96 -6.75
C PHE A 346 4.25 11.44 -6.83
N ALA A 347 3.35 10.75 -6.14
CA ALA A 347 3.38 9.30 -6.08
C ALA A 347 3.16 8.63 -7.45
N THR A 348 2.34 9.24 -8.29
CA THR A 348 1.93 8.76 -9.62
C THR A 348 1.67 9.93 -10.58
N PRO A 349 1.59 9.69 -11.89
CA PRO A 349 1.07 10.69 -12.85
C PRO A 349 -0.34 11.18 -12.52
N GLU A 350 -1.21 10.29 -12.02
CA GLU A 350 -2.57 10.59 -11.60
C GLU A 350 -2.58 11.57 -10.41
N ALA A 351 -1.69 11.36 -9.42
CA ALA A 351 -1.53 12.28 -8.30
C ALA A 351 -1.12 13.69 -8.74
N LEU A 352 -0.21 13.81 -9.72
CA LEU A 352 0.16 15.10 -10.30
C LEU A 352 -1.03 15.74 -11.04
N ALA A 353 -1.78 14.96 -11.83
CA ALA A 353 -2.96 15.45 -12.53
C ALA A 353 -4.03 15.95 -11.55
N HIS A 354 -4.29 15.18 -10.48
CA HIS A 354 -5.21 15.55 -9.41
C HIS A 354 -4.77 16.83 -8.72
N PHE A 355 -3.50 16.91 -8.28
CA PHE A 355 -2.91 18.09 -7.67
C PHE A 355 -3.11 19.36 -8.50
N ARG A 356 -2.87 19.27 -9.82
CA ARG A 356 -3.06 20.40 -10.73
C ARG A 356 -4.49 20.95 -10.70
N THR A 357 -5.49 20.10 -10.51
CA THR A 357 -6.89 20.51 -10.45
C THR A 357 -7.41 20.75 -9.03
N HIS A 358 -6.62 20.43 -8.00
CA HIS A 358 -7.06 20.49 -6.62
C HIS A 358 -7.40 21.94 -6.20
N PRO A 359 -8.57 22.21 -5.58
CA PRO A 359 -9.01 23.56 -5.23
C PRO A 359 -8.03 24.33 -4.34
N GLU A 360 -7.42 23.67 -3.36
CA GLU A 360 -6.41 24.29 -2.48
C GLU A 360 -5.14 24.67 -3.24
N HIS A 361 -4.69 23.84 -4.19
CA HIS A 361 -3.56 24.20 -5.04
C HIS A 361 -3.90 25.39 -5.93
N GLN A 362 -5.08 25.41 -6.58
CA GLN A 362 -5.49 26.55 -7.39
C GLN A 362 -5.58 27.84 -6.57
N ARG A 363 -6.20 27.78 -5.38
CA ARG A 363 -6.30 28.92 -4.47
C ARG A 363 -4.92 29.45 -4.07
N PHE A 364 -4.02 28.56 -3.65
CA PHE A 364 -2.65 28.94 -3.30
C PHE A 364 -1.91 29.54 -4.51
N ALA A 365 -1.97 28.86 -5.66
CA ALA A 365 -1.27 29.29 -6.86
C ALA A 365 -1.77 30.66 -7.35
N ASP A 366 -3.08 30.91 -7.36
CA ASP A 366 -3.67 32.16 -7.86
C ASP A 366 -3.48 33.34 -6.92
N SER A 367 -3.53 33.11 -5.61
CA SER A 367 -3.46 34.20 -4.62
C SER A 367 -2.06 34.45 -4.08
N ARG A 368 -1.22 33.41 -3.98
CA ARG A 368 0.09 33.48 -3.30
C ARG A 368 1.27 33.35 -4.24
N PHE A 369 1.15 32.71 -5.41
CA PHE A 369 2.31 32.40 -6.25
C PHE A 369 2.33 33.11 -7.62
N ARG A 370 1.35 32.81 -8.49
CA ARG A 370 1.29 33.29 -9.89
C ARG A 370 1.35 34.82 -10.04
N PRO A 371 0.76 35.65 -9.16
CA PRO A 371 0.86 37.11 -9.27
C PRO A 371 2.28 37.65 -9.14
N PHE A 372 3.16 36.91 -8.45
CA PHE A 372 4.52 37.36 -8.09
C PHE A 372 5.63 36.56 -8.80
N ALA A 373 5.29 35.40 -9.37
CA ALA A 373 6.17 34.51 -10.13
C ALA A 373 5.79 34.49 -11.63
N SER A 374 5.84 35.67 -12.26
CA SER A 374 5.47 35.85 -13.67
C SER A 374 6.45 35.15 -14.62
N GLU A 375 7.75 35.19 -14.31
CA GLU A 375 8.80 34.44 -15.00
C GLU A 375 9.05 33.11 -14.28
N ARG A 376 8.66 32.00 -14.90
CA ARG A 376 8.84 30.64 -14.37
C ARG A 376 8.94 29.60 -15.47
N ILE A 377 9.64 28.51 -15.15
CA ILE A 377 9.70 27.28 -15.94
C ILE A 377 9.12 26.16 -15.09
N THR A 378 8.18 25.39 -15.62
CA THR A 378 7.57 24.24 -14.96
C THR A 378 7.75 23.00 -15.82
N ILE A 379 8.38 21.96 -15.28
CA ILE A 379 8.68 20.71 -16.01
C ILE A 379 8.46 19.52 -15.08
N ASP A 380 7.92 18.44 -15.65
CA ASP A 380 7.76 17.16 -14.97
C ASP A 380 8.80 16.15 -15.46
N PHE A 381 9.35 15.34 -14.55
CA PHE A 381 10.38 14.36 -14.85
C PHE A 381 10.04 13.00 -14.24
N HIS A 382 10.40 11.94 -14.96
CA HIS A 382 10.57 10.62 -14.37
C HIS A 382 12.05 10.41 -14.08
N LEU A 383 12.38 10.06 -12.83
CA LEU A 383 13.76 9.78 -12.45
C LEU A 383 14.18 8.39 -12.88
N THR A 384 15.45 8.25 -13.27
CA THR A 384 16.09 6.96 -13.51
C THR A 384 17.13 6.74 -12.42
N TYR A 385 16.93 5.71 -11.62
CA TYR A 385 17.90 5.28 -10.59
C TYR A 385 18.82 4.19 -11.17
N GLY A 386 20.00 4.00 -10.57
CA GLY A 386 21.17 3.29 -11.13
C GLY A 386 21.02 1.82 -11.55
N ASN A 387 19.81 1.26 -11.58
CA ASN A 387 19.52 -0.14 -11.93
C ASN A 387 18.90 -0.33 -13.33
N GLY A 388 18.95 0.68 -14.20
CA GLY A 388 18.86 0.53 -15.67
C GLY A 388 17.52 0.09 -16.28
N ARG A 389 16.48 -0.23 -15.50
CA ARG A 389 15.14 -0.51 -16.03
C ARG A 389 14.30 0.76 -16.06
N CYS A 390 14.39 1.50 -17.16
CA CYS A 390 13.52 2.63 -17.45
C CYS A 390 12.10 2.12 -17.77
N ALA A 391 11.10 2.65 -17.06
CA ALA A 391 9.73 2.67 -17.58
C ALA A 391 9.70 3.69 -18.72
N THR A 392 10.08 3.25 -19.93
CA THR A 392 9.93 4.10 -21.11
C THR A 392 8.44 4.27 -21.38
N PRO A 393 7.91 5.50 -21.46
CA PRO A 393 6.59 5.71 -22.01
C PRO A 393 6.63 5.26 -23.47
N LYS A 394 5.74 4.35 -23.88
CA LYS A 394 5.46 4.17 -25.31
C LYS A 394 4.94 5.50 -25.83
N SER A 395 5.81 6.29 -26.45
CA SER A 395 5.42 7.57 -27.04
C SER A 395 4.38 7.30 -28.12
N SER A 396 3.12 7.65 -27.89
CA SER A 396 2.16 7.87 -28.96
C SER A 396 2.53 9.19 -29.63
N ARG A 397 3.41 9.13 -30.64
CA ARG A 397 3.51 10.21 -31.61
C ARG A 397 2.17 10.31 -32.35
N ARG A 398 1.47 11.42 -32.23
CA ARG A 398 0.66 12.01 -33.29
C ARG A 398 1.07 13.46 -33.46
#